data_AF-A0A1G7R0Y5-F1
#
_entry.id   AF-A0A1G7R0Y5-F1
#
_cell.length_a   1.000
_cell.length_b   1.000
_cell.length_c   1.000
_cell.angle_alpha   90.00
_cell.angle_beta   90.00
_cell.angle_gamma   90.00
#
_symmetry.space_group_name_H-M   'P 1'
#
loop_
_entity.id
_entity.type
_entity.pdbx_description
1 polymer ?
#
loop_
_entity_poly.entity_id
_entity_poly.type
_entity_poly.pdbx_seq_one_letter_code
_entity_poly.pdbx_strand_id
1 'polypeptide(L)'
;MNILIVYAHPDPRSLNGALKDYAVEHLQASGHAVQVSDLYAMQWRPTLEAGETPGPEVLREQEKLLWADTVIFQFPLWWFSMPAIMKGWVERVFSHGFGYGIGEHSDRRWGDRYGEGTLAGKRAMLLITAGGWEPHYSARGINGPIEQLMFPIQHGVLHYAGMQVLPPFLIYRTSRMDEARFAAARAELGQRLDTLHSTAPIPFRRQNHGDYDIPALTLKNKVAPDQFGLEIHVKTQE
;
A
#
# COMPACT_ATOMS: atom_id res chain seq x y z
N MET A 1 4.75 -17.45 6.42
CA MET A 1 4.70 -16.53 5.26
C MET A 1 5.98 -15.72 5.22
N ASN A 2 6.33 -15.25 4.03
CA ASN A 2 7.36 -14.26 3.77
C ASN A 2 6.75 -12.86 3.79
N ILE A 3 7.27 -11.97 4.64
CA ILE A 3 6.74 -10.63 4.81
C ILE A 3 7.85 -9.62 4.54
N LEU A 4 7.58 -8.69 3.62
CA LEU A 4 8.43 -7.53 3.38
C LEU A 4 7.83 -6.32 4.08
N ILE A 5 8.61 -5.62 4.90
CA ILE A 5 8.26 -4.30 5.44
C ILE A 5 9.09 -3.25 4.72
N VAL A 6 8.44 -2.40 3.93
CA VAL A 6 9.06 -1.19 3.35
C VAL A 6 8.80 -0.03 4.31
N TYR A 7 9.86 0.45 4.97
CA TYR A 7 9.79 1.39 6.08
C TYR A 7 10.45 2.73 5.73
N ALA A 8 9.75 3.83 6.03
CA ALA A 8 10.27 5.18 5.80
C ALA A 8 10.08 6.09 7.03
N HIS A 9 11.12 6.18 7.86
CA HIS A 9 11.26 7.27 8.83
C HIS A 9 12.74 7.51 9.15
N PRO A 10 13.21 8.78 9.26
CA PRO A 10 14.63 9.08 9.42
C PRO A 10 15.19 8.78 10.82
N ASP A 11 14.37 8.94 11.87
CA ASP A 11 14.78 8.68 13.25
C ASP A 11 14.38 7.25 13.69
N PRO A 12 15.34 6.36 14.00
CA PRO A 12 15.07 5.01 14.49
C PRO A 12 14.41 4.98 15.87
N ARG A 13 14.52 6.07 16.67
CA ARG A 13 13.89 6.19 17.99
C ARG A 13 12.48 6.78 17.93
N SER A 14 11.96 7.02 16.73
CA SER A 14 10.62 7.56 16.54
C SER A 14 9.53 6.55 16.91
N LEU A 15 8.29 7.03 17.03
CA LEU A 15 7.11 6.18 17.12
C LEU A 15 7.05 5.16 15.97
N ASN A 16 7.39 5.56 14.74
CA ASN A 16 7.43 4.63 13.60
C ASN A 16 8.54 3.59 13.77
N GLY A 17 9.72 3.98 14.26
CA GLY A 17 10.80 3.04 14.56
C GLY A 17 10.36 1.97 15.55
N ALA A 18 9.77 2.39 16.67
CA ALA A 18 9.27 1.49 17.70
C ALA A 18 8.14 0.55 17.19
N LEU A 19 7.23 1.06 16.35
CA LEU A 19 6.19 0.24 15.72
C LEU A 19 6.77 -0.77 14.71
N LYS A 20 7.80 -0.39 13.97
CA LYS A 20 8.50 -1.26 13.02
C LYS A 20 9.22 -2.40 13.76
N ASP A 21 9.95 -2.07 14.82
CA ASP A 21 10.64 -3.07 15.65
C ASP A 21 9.63 -4.05 16.26
N TYR A 22 8.54 -3.54 16.84
CA TYR A 22 7.46 -4.37 17.36
C TYR A 22 6.84 -5.27 16.28
N ALA A 23 6.56 -4.74 15.08
CA ALA A 23 5.98 -5.54 14.00
C ALA A 23 6.92 -6.67 13.56
N VAL A 24 8.22 -6.41 13.43
CA VAL A 24 9.23 -7.42 13.10
C VAL A 24 9.26 -8.51 14.17
N GLU A 25 9.38 -8.13 15.44
CA GLU A 25 9.43 -9.07 16.57
C GLU A 25 8.16 -9.95 16.62
N HIS A 26 6.99 -9.33 16.50
CA HIS A 26 5.69 -10.01 16.57
C HIS A 26 5.51 -11.02 15.43
N LEU A 27 5.84 -10.61 14.20
CA LEU A 27 5.73 -11.48 13.02
C LEU A 27 6.73 -12.66 13.08
N GLN A 28 7.96 -12.40 13.51
CA GLN A 28 8.97 -13.44 13.68
C GLN A 28 8.59 -14.43 14.79
N ALA A 29 8.09 -13.93 15.92
CA ALA A 29 7.57 -14.76 17.02
C ALA A 29 6.39 -15.64 16.57
N SER A 30 5.61 -15.17 15.59
CA SER A 30 4.51 -15.91 14.95
C SER A 30 4.97 -16.88 13.84
N GLY A 31 6.28 -17.10 13.70
CA GLY A 31 6.86 -18.06 12.75
C GLY A 31 6.91 -17.55 11.30
N HIS A 32 6.81 -16.25 11.07
CA HIS A 32 6.97 -15.66 9.73
C HIS A 32 8.42 -15.28 9.45
N ALA A 33 8.83 -15.40 8.19
CA ALA A 33 10.09 -14.85 7.72
C ALA A 33 9.88 -13.37 7.37
N VAL A 34 10.74 -12.49 7.88
CA VAL A 34 10.57 -11.03 7.72
C VAL A 34 11.84 -10.44 7.11
N GLN A 35 11.67 -9.68 6.03
CA GLN A 35 12.69 -8.79 5.48
C GLN A 35 12.24 -7.34 5.61
N VAL A 36 13.19 -6.43 5.81
CA VAL A 36 12.92 -5.01 5.97
C VAL A 36 13.74 -4.22 4.94
N SER A 37 13.07 -3.31 4.25
CA SER A 37 13.70 -2.24 3.48
C SER A 37 13.53 -0.94 4.24
N ASP A 38 14.48 -0.65 5.14
CA ASP A 38 14.56 0.62 5.85
C ASP A 38 15.21 1.65 4.93
N LEU A 39 14.38 2.46 4.28
CA LEU A 39 14.81 3.31 3.18
C LEU A 39 15.84 4.37 3.62
N TYR A 40 15.73 4.87 4.84
CA TYR A 40 16.69 5.84 5.38
C TYR A 40 18.00 5.18 5.78
N ALA A 41 17.94 4.00 6.43
CA ALA A 41 19.15 3.25 6.77
C ALA A 41 19.90 2.75 5.52
N MET A 42 19.17 2.42 4.46
CA MET A 42 19.72 2.06 3.14
C MET A 42 20.29 3.25 2.37
N GLN A 43 20.07 4.50 2.85
CA GLN A 43 20.37 5.73 2.11
C GLN A 43 19.76 5.72 0.70
N TRP A 44 18.52 5.24 0.59
CA TRP A 44 17.86 5.03 -0.68
C TRP A 44 17.84 6.31 -1.52
N ARG A 45 18.32 6.24 -2.77
CA ARG A 45 18.21 7.34 -3.72
C ARG A 45 16.78 7.41 -4.24
N PRO A 46 16.01 8.48 -3.95
CA PRO A 46 14.61 8.54 -4.33
C PRO A 46 14.40 9.10 -5.74
N THR A 47 15.41 9.74 -6.33
CA THR A 47 15.31 10.37 -7.65
C THR A 47 15.48 9.36 -8.76
N LEU A 48 14.53 9.36 -9.70
CA LEU A 48 14.64 8.68 -10.98
C LEU A 48 15.31 9.62 -12.00
N GLU A 49 16.40 9.18 -12.61
CA GLU A 49 17.14 9.99 -13.59
C GLU A 49 16.76 9.66 -15.04
N ALA A 50 17.06 10.59 -15.96
CA ALA A 50 16.76 10.41 -17.37
C ALA A 50 17.53 9.21 -17.96
N GLY A 51 16.82 8.28 -18.58
CA GLY A 51 17.41 7.07 -19.16
C GLY A 51 17.78 6.00 -18.13
N GLU A 52 17.41 6.17 -16.85
CA GLU A 52 17.65 5.15 -15.83
C GLU A 52 16.88 3.87 -16.16
N THR A 53 17.60 2.75 -16.16
CA THR A 53 17.04 1.39 -16.17
C THR A 53 17.24 0.76 -14.78
N PRO A 54 16.46 -0.28 -14.41
CA PRO A 54 16.60 -0.94 -13.11
C PRO A 54 18.03 -1.42 -12.83
N GLY A 55 18.73 -0.70 -11.95
CA GLY A 55 20.07 -1.07 -11.47
C GLY A 55 20.03 -2.12 -10.35
N PRO A 56 21.19 -2.59 -9.86
CA PRO A 56 21.26 -3.66 -8.86
C PRO A 56 20.52 -3.39 -7.55
N GLU A 57 20.41 -2.14 -7.12
CA GLU A 57 19.60 -1.79 -5.94
C GLU A 57 18.11 -1.92 -6.20
N VAL A 58 17.63 -1.54 -7.40
CA VAL A 58 16.24 -1.69 -7.80
C VAL A 58 15.88 -3.17 -7.94
N LEU A 59 16.74 -3.95 -8.60
CA LEU A 59 16.53 -5.39 -8.81
C LEU A 59 16.44 -6.15 -7.49
N ARG A 60 17.28 -5.81 -6.48
CA ARG A 60 17.20 -6.40 -5.14
C ARG A 60 15.84 -6.11 -4.47
N GLU A 61 15.30 -4.91 -4.63
CA GLU A 61 13.98 -4.59 -4.08
C GLU A 61 12.85 -5.31 -4.82
N GLN A 62 13.00 -5.50 -6.14
CA GLN A 62 12.08 -6.35 -6.93
C GLN A 62 12.14 -7.82 -6.50
N GLU A 63 13.33 -8.36 -6.22
CA GLU A 63 13.50 -9.72 -5.68
C GLU A 63 12.81 -9.88 -4.33
N LYS A 64 12.92 -8.90 -3.42
CA LYS A 64 12.19 -8.91 -2.14
C LYS A 64 10.68 -8.91 -2.35
N LEU A 65 10.17 -8.11 -3.30
CA LEU A 65 8.76 -8.10 -3.66
C LEU A 65 8.30 -9.46 -4.20
N LEU A 66 9.10 -10.10 -5.05
CA LEU A 66 8.82 -11.43 -5.59
C LEU A 66 8.88 -12.53 -4.52
N TRP A 67 9.78 -12.40 -3.54
CA TRP A 67 9.91 -13.31 -2.39
C TRP A 67 8.72 -13.22 -1.41
N ALA A 68 8.15 -12.02 -1.22
CA ALA A 68 7.14 -11.78 -0.20
C ALA A 68 5.74 -12.32 -0.58
N ASP A 69 5.05 -12.92 0.39
CA ASP A 69 3.62 -13.22 0.32
C ASP A 69 2.80 -11.97 0.66
N THR A 70 3.29 -11.17 1.63
CA THR A 70 2.66 -9.93 2.09
C THR A 70 3.67 -8.79 2.16
N VAL A 71 3.26 -7.60 1.71
CA VAL A 71 4.09 -6.38 1.75
C VAL A 71 3.42 -5.31 2.62
N ILE A 72 4.12 -4.84 3.65
CA ILE A 72 3.66 -3.77 4.54
C ILE A 72 4.42 -2.50 4.20
N PHE A 73 3.69 -1.43 3.89
CA PHE A 73 4.26 -0.09 3.69
C PHE A 73 4.05 0.73 4.95
N GLN A 74 5.13 1.01 5.67
CA GLN A 74 5.09 1.71 6.95
C GLN A 74 5.67 3.11 6.85
N PHE A 75 4.85 4.13 7.12
CA PHE A 75 5.28 5.52 7.01
C PHE A 75 4.42 6.51 7.84
N PRO A 76 4.97 7.66 8.24
CA PRO A 76 4.17 8.80 8.67
C PRO A 76 3.46 9.46 7.47
N LEU A 77 2.20 9.85 7.66
CA LEU A 77 1.44 10.59 6.66
C LEU A 77 1.99 12.01 6.54
N TRP A 78 2.83 12.25 5.54
CA TRP A 78 3.43 13.56 5.27
C TRP A 78 2.76 14.20 4.06
N TRP A 79 2.22 15.40 4.26
CA TRP A 79 1.47 16.12 3.22
C TRP A 79 0.42 15.24 2.52
N PHE A 80 -0.34 14.49 3.32
CA PHE A 80 -1.41 13.60 2.86
C PHE A 80 -0.96 12.48 1.91
N SER A 81 0.33 12.12 1.92
CA SER A 81 0.89 11.06 1.09
C SER A 81 2.08 10.35 1.78
N MET A 82 2.75 9.48 1.02
CA MET A 82 4.01 8.86 1.43
C MET A 82 5.12 9.91 1.60
N PRO A 83 6.09 9.69 2.51
CA PRO A 83 7.36 10.40 2.46
C PRO A 83 8.01 10.28 1.08
N ALA A 84 8.68 11.35 0.63
CA ALA A 84 9.31 11.41 -0.68
C ALA A 84 10.26 10.23 -0.95
N ILE A 85 10.98 9.75 0.08
CA ILE A 85 11.89 8.61 -0.06
C ILE A 85 11.17 7.31 -0.43
N MET A 86 9.97 7.09 0.12
CA MET A 86 9.13 5.94 -0.21
C MET A 86 8.45 6.12 -1.56
N LYS A 87 8.02 7.35 -1.90
CA LYS A 87 7.49 7.63 -3.24
C LYS A 87 8.55 7.37 -4.32
N GLY A 88 9.79 7.79 -4.08
CA GLY A 88 10.92 7.51 -4.96
C GLY A 88 11.27 6.03 -5.05
N TRP A 89 11.16 5.28 -3.94
CA TRP A 89 11.25 3.82 -3.98
C TRP A 89 10.18 3.22 -4.88
N VAL A 90 8.92 3.65 -4.77
CA VAL A 90 7.84 3.20 -5.66
C VAL A 90 8.16 3.52 -7.12
N GLU A 91 8.53 4.77 -7.43
CA GLU A 91 8.80 5.21 -8.81
C GLU A 91 9.94 4.45 -9.48
N ARG A 92 10.99 4.11 -8.73
CA ARG A 92 12.15 3.39 -9.27
C ARG A 92 11.95 1.88 -9.31
N VAL A 93 11.29 1.30 -8.30
CA VAL A 93 11.09 -0.16 -8.18
C VAL A 93 9.95 -0.67 -9.05
N PHE A 94 8.86 0.10 -9.20
CA PHE A 94 7.71 -0.28 -10.02
C PHE A 94 7.96 0.11 -11.49
N SER A 95 9.09 -0.34 -12.05
CA SER A 95 9.56 0.00 -13.39
C SER A 95 8.73 -0.64 -14.51
N HIS A 96 8.91 -0.15 -15.74
CA HIS A 96 8.34 -0.78 -16.93
C HIS A 96 8.78 -2.26 -17.03
N GLY A 97 7.85 -3.15 -17.36
CA GLY A 97 8.07 -4.60 -17.40
C GLY A 97 7.99 -5.30 -16.03
N PHE A 98 7.84 -4.55 -14.94
CA PHE A 98 7.67 -5.10 -13.59
C PHE A 98 6.41 -4.56 -12.88
N GLY A 99 6.34 -3.25 -12.66
CA GLY A 99 5.20 -2.59 -12.01
C GLY A 99 4.09 -2.17 -12.98
N TYR A 100 4.45 -1.90 -14.25
CA TYR A 100 3.53 -1.53 -15.33
C TYR A 100 4.10 -1.93 -16.69
N GLY A 101 3.33 -1.73 -17.77
CA GLY A 101 3.79 -2.03 -19.14
C GLY A 101 3.84 -3.53 -19.44
N ILE A 102 2.99 -4.31 -18.78
CA ILE A 102 2.88 -5.76 -18.91
C ILE A 102 1.54 -6.08 -19.56
N GLY A 103 1.49 -7.16 -20.33
CA GLY A 103 0.26 -7.63 -20.96
C GLY A 103 -0.06 -6.95 -22.29
N GLU A 104 -0.99 -7.56 -23.03
CA GLU A 104 -1.44 -7.05 -24.31
C GLU A 104 -2.41 -5.87 -24.18
N HIS A 105 -2.55 -5.13 -25.28
CA HIS A 105 -3.58 -4.12 -25.46
C HIS A 105 -4.45 -4.53 -26.66
N SER A 106 -5.73 -4.74 -26.42
CA SER A 106 -6.74 -5.21 -27.36
C SER A 106 -8.13 -4.66 -27.01
N ASP A 107 -9.14 -4.94 -27.83
CA ASP A 107 -10.52 -4.49 -27.59
C ASP A 107 -11.16 -5.08 -26.32
N ARG A 108 -10.52 -6.07 -25.69
CA ARG A 108 -11.01 -6.77 -24.50
C ARG A 108 -10.05 -6.76 -23.32
N ARG A 109 -8.84 -6.20 -23.50
CA ARG A 109 -7.80 -6.19 -22.46
C ARG A 109 -6.90 -4.97 -22.65
N TRP A 110 -6.58 -4.26 -21.58
CA TRP A 110 -5.74 -3.05 -21.67
C TRP A 110 -4.60 -3.08 -20.66
N GLY A 111 -3.64 -3.96 -20.91
CA GLY A 111 -2.54 -4.28 -20.00
C GLY A 111 -2.99 -5.13 -18.81
N ASP A 112 -2.01 -5.80 -18.20
CA ASP A 112 -2.16 -6.62 -17.01
C ASP A 112 -1.98 -5.73 -15.77
N ARG A 113 -3.09 -5.15 -15.30
CA ARG A 113 -3.12 -4.21 -14.18
C ARG A 113 -4.47 -4.20 -13.46
N TYR A 114 -4.51 -3.57 -12.29
CA TYR A 114 -5.70 -3.43 -11.44
C TYR A 114 -6.34 -4.78 -11.09
N GLY A 115 -5.64 -5.52 -10.22
CA GLY A 115 -5.95 -6.91 -9.84
C GLY A 115 -5.37 -7.95 -10.80
N GLU A 116 -4.45 -7.54 -11.67
CA GLU A 116 -3.58 -8.35 -12.54
C GLU A 116 -2.18 -7.71 -12.52
N GLY A 117 -1.16 -8.42 -12.98
CA GLY A 117 0.22 -7.93 -13.03
C GLY A 117 1.20 -8.82 -12.26
N THR A 118 2.48 -8.43 -12.24
CA THR A 118 3.58 -9.21 -11.64
C THR A 118 3.36 -9.58 -10.18
N LEU A 119 2.64 -8.73 -9.43
CA LEU A 119 2.44 -8.89 -7.99
C LEU A 119 1.05 -9.48 -7.66
N ALA A 120 0.37 -10.03 -8.66
CA ALA A 120 -0.87 -10.79 -8.47
C ALA A 120 -0.67 -11.96 -7.49
N GLY A 121 -1.65 -12.16 -6.60
CA GLY A 121 -1.62 -13.18 -5.55
C GLY A 121 -0.93 -12.74 -4.25
N LYS A 122 -0.16 -11.64 -4.27
CA LYS A 122 0.44 -11.07 -3.06
C LYS A 122 -0.55 -10.16 -2.33
N ARG A 123 -0.41 -10.03 -1.01
CA ARG A 123 -1.18 -9.11 -0.18
C ARG A 123 -0.38 -7.86 0.14
N ALA A 124 -1.06 -6.73 0.35
CA ALA A 124 -0.38 -5.52 0.85
C ALA A 124 -1.22 -4.73 1.84
N MET A 125 -0.56 -4.12 2.83
CA MET A 125 -1.19 -3.28 3.85
C MET A 125 -0.40 -2.00 4.05
N LEU A 126 -1.10 -0.88 4.26
CA LEU A 126 -0.48 0.36 4.69
C LEU A 126 -0.52 0.44 6.23
N LEU A 127 0.60 0.80 6.84
CA LEU A 127 0.72 1.10 8.27
C LEU A 127 1.11 2.57 8.44
N ILE A 128 0.16 3.38 8.86
CA ILE A 128 0.24 4.84 8.76
C ILE A 128 0.11 5.50 10.13
N THR A 129 1.02 6.43 10.42
CA THR A 129 0.88 7.34 11.56
C THR A 129 0.49 8.74 11.08
N ALA A 130 -0.56 9.32 11.64
CA ALA A 130 -1.07 10.64 11.29
C ALA A 130 -1.11 11.58 12.51
N GLY A 131 -0.64 12.82 12.33
CA GLY A 131 -0.71 13.84 13.37
C GLY A 131 -2.14 14.35 13.62
N GLY A 132 -2.97 14.38 12.57
CA GLY A 132 -4.38 14.79 12.65
C GLY A 132 -5.24 13.85 13.50
N TRP A 133 -6.42 14.31 13.86
CA TRP A 133 -7.38 13.51 14.63
C TRP A 133 -8.25 12.73 13.66
N GLU A 134 -8.74 11.56 14.08
CA GLU A 134 -9.60 10.71 13.26
C GLU A 134 -10.80 11.46 12.65
N PRO A 135 -11.58 12.29 13.40
CA PRO A 135 -12.71 13.01 12.81
C PRO A 135 -12.32 14.00 11.70
N HIS A 136 -11.07 14.47 11.66
CA HIS A 136 -10.59 15.36 10.60
C HIS A 136 -10.57 14.66 9.24
N TYR A 137 -10.48 13.32 9.23
CA TYR A 137 -10.46 12.48 8.04
C TYR A 137 -11.77 11.71 7.82
N SER A 138 -12.85 12.13 8.47
CA SER A 138 -14.19 11.55 8.24
C SER A 138 -14.78 12.02 6.91
N ALA A 139 -15.95 11.47 6.54
CA ALA A 139 -16.72 11.86 5.35
C ALA A 139 -16.97 13.38 5.22
N ARG A 140 -16.97 14.10 6.35
CA ARG A 140 -17.20 15.55 6.43
C ARG A 140 -16.02 16.30 7.09
N GLY A 141 -14.90 15.61 7.30
CA GLY A 141 -13.71 16.17 7.90
C GLY A 141 -12.97 17.07 6.92
N ILE A 142 -12.33 18.13 7.42
CA ILE A 142 -11.68 19.14 6.57
C ILE A 142 -10.48 18.61 5.78
N ASN A 143 -9.85 17.51 6.24
CA ASN A 143 -8.76 16.88 5.51
C ASN A 143 -9.25 15.99 4.36
N GLY A 144 -10.55 15.70 4.31
CA GLY A 144 -11.15 14.73 3.40
C GLY A 144 -11.11 13.29 3.94
N PRO A 145 -11.96 12.39 3.41
CA PRO A 145 -12.07 11.01 3.87
C PRO A 145 -10.74 10.26 3.71
N ILE A 146 -10.31 9.51 4.74
CA ILE A 146 -9.00 8.84 4.70
C ILE A 146 -8.89 7.84 3.53
N GLU A 147 -9.99 7.18 3.18
CA GLU A 147 -10.06 6.22 2.07
C GLU A 147 -9.81 6.91 0.73
N GLN A 148 -10.31 8.14 0.56
CA GLN A 148 -10.07 8.92 -0.66
C GLN A 148 -8.62 9.40 -0.75
N LEU A 149 -8.02 9.82 0.38
CA LEU A 149 -6.61 10.21 0.43
C LEU A 149 -5.69 9.02 0.14
N MET A 150 -6.07 7.81 0.57
CA MET A 150 -5.29 6.59 0.37
C MET A 150 -5.52 5.94 -0.99
N PHE A 151 -6.58 6.31 -1.72
CA PHE A 151 -6.92 5.73 -3.02
C PHE A 151 -5.76 5.77 -4.04
N PRO A 152 -5.01 6.87 -4.22
CA PRO A 152 -3.88 6.90 -5.16
C PRO A 152 -2.80 5.87 -4.84
N ILE A 153 -2.64 5.50 -3.55
CA ILE A 153 -1.68 4.49 -3.11
C ILE A 153 -2.29 3.10 -3.24
N GLN A 154 -3.43 2.86 -2.59
CA GLN A 154 -4.06 1.55 -2.51
C GLN A 154 -4.55 1.07 -3.88
N HIS A 155 -5.28 1.92 -4.60
CA HIS A 155 -5.76 1.58 -5.94
C HIS A 155 -4.69 1.80 -7.01
N GLY A 156 -4.06 2.99 -7.00
CA GLY A 156 -3.17 3.45 -8.07
C GLY A 156 -1.76 2.82 -8.09
N VAL A 157 -1.28 2.30 -6.97
CA VAL A 157 0.04 1.64 -6.88
C VAL A 157 -0.12 0.14 -6.60
N LEU A 158 -0.81 -0.21 -5.51
CA LEU A 158 -0.83 -1.58 -5.01
C LEU A 158 -1.77 -2.49 -5.82
N HIS A 159 -3.04 -2.11 -5.94
CA HIS A 159 -4.01 -2.85 -6.77
C HIS A 159 -3.62 -2.80 -8.23
N TYR A 160 -3.09 -1.66 -8.71
CA TYR A 160 -2.55 -1.52 -10.07
C TYR A 160 -1.56 -2.64 -10.40
N ALA A 161 -0.58 -2.89 -9.53
CA ALA A 161 0.44 -3.93 -9.74
C ALA A 161 -0.07 -5.37 -9.50
N GLY A 162 -1.34 -5.52 -9.10
CA GLY A 162 -2.03 -6.81 -8.95
C GLY A 162 -2.23 -7.28 -7.52
N MET A 163 -1.75 -6.54 -6.52
CA MET A 163 -1.83 -6.98 -5.12
C MET A 163 -3.27 -6.96 -4.59
N GLN A 164 -3.56 -7.89 -3.68
CA GLN A 164 -4.75 -7.88 -2.83
C GLN A 164 -4.53 -6.89 -1.67
N VAL A 165 -5.16 -5.71 -1.75
CA VAL A 165 -4.93 -4.63 -0.79
C VAL A 165 -5.80 -4.80 0.44
N LEU A 166 -5.19 -4.94 1.61
CA LEU A 166 -5.86 -5.02 2.90
C LEU A 166 -6.28 -3.62 3.38
N PRO A 167 -7.34 -3.50 4.20
CA PRO A 167 -7.64 -2.25 4.90
C PRO A 167 -6.40 -1.72 5.63
N PRO A 168 -6.15 -0.40 5.60
CA PRO A 168 -4.96 0.17 6.24
C PRO A 168 -5.03 0.01 7.77
N PHE A 169 -3.89 0.12 8.44
CA PHE A 169 -3.81 0.33 9.88
C PHE A 169 -3.36 1.77 10.13
N LEU A 170 -4.19 2.55 10.83
CA LEU A 170 -3.96 3.98 11.05
C LEU A 170 -3.89 4.30 12.54
N ILE A 171 -2.87 5.06 12.90
CA ILE A 171 -2.75 5.64 14.24
C ILE A 171 -2.86 7.15 14.12
N TYR A 172 -3.91 7.73 14.70
CA TYR A 172 -4.17 9.17 14.71
C TYR A 172 -3.59 9.85 15.97
N ARG A 173 -3.53 11.19 15.95
CA ARG A 173 -3.08 12.03 17.09
C ARG A 173 -1.70 11.61 17.63
N THR A 174 -0.77 11.31 16.73
CA THR A 174 0.54 10.73 17.10
C THR A 174 1.45 11.72 17.84
N SER A 175 1.24 13.02 17.69
CA SER A 175 1.96 14.06 18.45
C SER A 175 1.59 14.10 19.94
N ARG A 176 0.53 13.39 20.35
CA ARG A 176 0.08 13.25 21.74
C ARG A 176 0.10 11.78 22.17
N MET A 177 1.05 10.99 21.66
CA MET A 177 1.21 9.59 22.05
C MET A 177 1.81 9.54 23.46
N ASP A 178 1.13 8.82 24.35
CA ASP A 178 1.63 8.45 25.68
C ASP A 178 1.82 6.94 25.76
N GLU A 179 2.32 6.45 26.89
CA GLU A 179 2.63 5.03 27.10
C GLU A 179 1.39 4.14 26.99
N ALA A 180 0.26 4.56 27.56
CA ALA A 180 -0.99 3.80 27.53
C ALA A 180 -1.55 3.67 26.11
N ARG A 181 -1.59 4.79 25.36
CA ARG A 181 -2.01 4.79 23.96
C ARG A 181 -1.03 4.00 23.08
N PHE A 182 0.26 4.06 23.37
CA PHE A 182 1.25 3.29 22.62
C PHE A 182 1.08 1.78 22.86
N ALA A 183 0.84 1.36 24.10
CA ALA A 183 0.54 -0.04 24.43
C ALA A 183 -0.74 -0.53 23.73
N ALA A 184 -1.80 0.27 23.73
CA ALA A 184 -3.04 -0.04 23.01
C ALA A 184 -2.80 -0.17 21.49
N ALA A 185 -2.10 0.79 20.89
CA ALA A 185 -1.77 0.76 19.46
C ALA A 185 -0.91 -0.46 19.09
N ARG A 186 0.01 -0.89 19.96
CA ARG A 186 0.76 -2.14 19.76
C ARG A 186 -0.15 -3.36 19.81
N ALA A 187 -1.06 -3.45 20.78
CA ALA A 187 -1.99 -4.57 20.89
C ALA A 187 -2.90 -4.67 19.65
N GLU A 188 -3.44 -3.55 19.19
CA GLU A 188 -4.25 -3.49 17.96
C GLU A 188 -3.43 -3.85 16.72
N LEU A 189 -2.19 -3.35 16.62
CA LEU A 189 -1.29 -3.72 15.53
C LEU A 189 -1.01 -5.23 15.54
N GLY A 190 -0.74 -5.83 16.70
CA GLY A 190 -0.56 -7.28 16.82
C GLY A 190 -1.73 -8.07 16.24
N GLN A 191 -2.96 -7.71 16.60
CA GLN A 191 -4.17 -8.35 16.05
C GLN A 191 -4.27 -8.21 14.52
N ARG A 192 -3.89 -7.04 13.98
CA ARG A 192 -3.86 -6.82 12.53
C ARG A 192 -2.79 -7.66 11.83
N LEU A 193 -1.63 -7.85 12.47
CA LEU A 193 -0.54 -8.69 11.96
C LEU A 193 -0.91 -10.17 11.98
N ASP A 194 -1.60 -10.64 13.02
CA ASP A 194 -2.06 -12.03 13.16
C ASP A 194 -3.05 -12.45 12.06
N THR A 195 -3.80 -11.48 11.53
CA THR A 195 -4.89 -11.71 10.57
C THR A 195 -4.54 -11.31 9.14
N LEU A 196 -3.27 -11.03 8.83
CA LEU A 196 -2.85 -10.62 7.47
C LEU A 196 -3.29 -11.59 6.37
N HIS A 197 -3.27 -12.89 6.64
CA HIS A 197 -3.58 -13.94 5.67
C HIS A 197 -5.09 -14.18 5.48
N SER A 198 -5.92 -13.81 6.47
CA SER A 198 -7.35 -14.12 6.51
C SER A 198 -8.24 -12.88 6.35
N THR A 199 -7.72 -11.69 6.66
CA THR A 199 -8.45 -10.41 6.48
C THR A 199 -8.93 -10.28 5.04
N ALA A 200 -10.20 -9.94 4.86
CA ALA A 200 -10.76 -9.67 3.54
C ALA A 200 -10.08 -8.42 2.93
N PRO A 201 -9.54 -8.51 1.70
CA PRO A 201 -9.03 -7.34 0.99
C PRO A 201 -10.15 -6.33 0.69
N ILE A 202 -9.77 -5.07 0.46
CA ILE A 202 -10.65 -4.05 -0.12
C ILE A 202 -11.12 -4.58 -1.48
N PRO A 203 -12.42 -4.67 -1.75
CA PRO A 203 -12.94 -5.35 -2.94
C PRO A 203 -12.90 -4.41 -4.16
N PHE A 204 -11.71 -3.94 -4.55
CA PHE A 204 -11.52 -3.14 -5.75
C PHE A 204 -11.94 -3.94 -7.00
N ARG A 205 -12.63 -3.27 -7.93
CA ARG A 205 -13.01 -3.85 -9.22
C ARG A 205 -11.75 -4.13 -10.04
N ARG A 206 -11.78 -5.22 -10.81
CA ARG A 206 -10.69 -5.59 -11.73
C ARG A 206 -10.97 -5.01 -13.11
N GLN A 207 -9.94 -4.45 -13.76
CA GLN A 207 -10.11 -3.71 -15.02
C GLN A 207 -10.65 -4.60 -16.14
N ASN A 208 -9.99 -5.73 -16.42
CA ASN A 208 -10.25 -6.53 -17.62
C ASN A 208 -11.34 -7.62 -17.42
N HIS A 209 -12.14 -7.52 -16.36
CA HIS A 209 -13.07 -8.58 -15.94
C HIS A 209 -14.55 -8.20 -16.09
N GLY A 210 -14.85 -7.25 -16.99
CA GLY A 210 -16.21 -6.99 -17.47
C GLY A 210 -16.92 -5.80 -16.81
N ASP A 211 -16.41 -5.24 -15.71
CA ASP A 211 -16.99 -4.06 -15.05
C ASP A 211 -16.76 -2.76 -15.85
N TYR A 212 -15.68 -2.69 -16.62
CA TYR A 212 -15.28 -1.51 -17.40
C TYR A 212 -15.45 -1.74 -18.91
N ASP A 213 -15.74 -0.65 -19.63
CA ASP A 213 -15.63 -0.61 -21.09
C ASP A 213 -14.16 -0.49 -21.51
N ILE A 214 -13.76 -1.19 -22.56
CA ILE A 214 -12.39 -1.16 -23.10
C ILE A 214 -12.49 -0.69 -24.56
N PRO A 215 -11.70 0.30 -25.00
CA PRO A 215 -10.54 0.90 -24.33
C PRO A 215 -10.81 2.16 -23.51
N ALA A 216 -12.07 2.60 -23.36
CA ALA A 216 -12.41 3.84 -22.66
C ALA A 216 -12.05 3.82 -21.15
N LEU A 217 -12.03 2.61 -20.56
CA LEU A 217 -11.78 2.36 -19.13
C LEU A 217 -12.74 3.10 -18.19
N THR A 218 -13.96 3.34 -18.67
CA THR A 218 -15.08 3.86 -17.89
C THR A 218 -15.89 2.72 -17.29
N LEU A 219 -16.38 2.88 -16.06
CA LEU A 219 -17.26 1.89 -15.44
C LEU A 219 -18.55 1.82 -16.25
N LYS A 220 -19.02 0.62 -16.57
CA LYS A 220 -20.25 0.45 -17.36
C LYS A 220 -21.44 1.01 -16.60
N ASN A 221 -22.35 1.73 -17.28
CA ASN A 221 -23.54 2.34 -16.67
C ASN A 221 -24.42 1.37 -15.86
N LYS A 222 -24.41 0.06 -16.20
CA LYS A 222 -25.14 -0.97 -15.46
C LYS A 222 -24.49 -1.36 -14.12
N VAL A 223 -23.26 -0.92 -13.86
CA VAL A 223 -22.48 -1.20 -12.67
C VAL A 223 -22.41 0.09 -11.86
N ALA A 224 -23.00 0.09 -10.65
CA ALA A 224 -23.15 1.29 -9.81
C ALA A 224 -23.84 2.46 -10.55
N PRO A 225 -25.09 2.29 -11.05
CA PRO A 225 -25.80 3.33 -11.78
C PRO A 225 -25.95 4.60 -10.93
N ASP A 226 -25.85 5.76 -11.58
CA ASP A 226 -25.99 7.10 -10.99
C ASP A 226 -24.99 7.43 -9.87
N GLN A 227 -23.94 6.62 -9.69
CA GLN A 227 -22.84 6.87 -8.77
C GLN A 227 -21.59 7.34 -9.53
N PHE A 228 -20.79 8.16 -8.87
CA PHE A 228 -19.58 8.76 -9.42
C PHE A 228 -18.50 8.82 -8.34
N GLY A 229 -17.28 9.22 -8.68
CA GLY A 229 -16.20 9.37 -7.68
C GLY A 229 -15.34 8.12 -7.53
N LEU A 230 -14.62 8.03 -6.42
CA LEU A 230 -13.63 6.96 -6.17
C LEU A 230 -14.29 5.68 -5.65
N GLU A 231 -15.41 5.83 -4.96
CA GLU A 231 -16.19 4.78 -4.32
C GLU A 231 -16.75 3.75 -5.31
N ILE A 232 -17.05 4.15 -6.55
CA ILE A 232 -17.60 3.25 -7.57
C ILE A 232 -16.62 2.13 -7.96
N HIS A 233 -15.33 2.32 -7.67
CA HIS A 233 -14.28 1.34 -7.93
C HIS A 233 -14.17 0.26 -6.85
N VAL A 234 -14.96 0.37 -5.77
CA VAL A 234 -15.07 -0.63 -4.70
C VAL A 234 -16.42 -1.34 -4.85
N LYS A 235 -16.42 -2.67 -4.82
CA LYS A 235 -17.69 -3.42 -4.83
C LYS A 235 -18.37 -3.29 -3.47
N THR A 236 -19.64 -2.93 -3.47
CA THR A 236 -20.51 -3.13 -2.30
C THR A 236 -20.59 -4.62 -2.02
N GLN A 237 -20.36 -5.04 -0.78
CA GLN A 237 -20.65 -6.40 -0.36
C GLN A 237 -22.18 -6.57 -0.43
N GLU A 238 -22.66 -7.52 -1.23
CA GLU A 238 -24.03 -8.02 -1.16
C GLU A 238 -24.22 -8.89 0.08
#